data_AF-A0A0B7FFD9-F1
#
_entry.id   AF-A0A0B7FFD9-F1
#
_cell.length_a   1.000
_cell.length_b   1.000
_cell.length_c   1.000
_cell.angle_alpha   90.00
_cell.angle_beta   90.00
_cell.angle_gamma   90.00
#
_symmetry.space_group_name_H-M   'P 1'
#
loop_
_entity.id
_entity.type
_entity.pdbx_description
1 polymer ?
#
loop_
_entity_poly.entity_id
_entity_poly.type
_entity_poly.pdbx_seq_one_letter_code
_entity_poly.pdbx_strand_id
1 'polypeptide(L)'
;MFSPAAGAIRQKILGRMFRVSVEPPSGPAELIEHKAEDLDPDTLSGIDEAAFYDLKEHEACYDILQSTRFDFLLLSFTQELATTATTVDINIQLVINALPPSSHATQKFIYRLNSMKLLLDYVQATQCIHPALTAQRSALITALTVDIDDLAQNAVKQWAICTTGGKKKEGLQVVHPEVRRDFIYSLPLALSIMVLTAIIHSAMGVSRDSCNFILASLKGILLLAANMQGAQAQRFIQQHLSHAPDTLATTLHFLNLPPPFQLYIVCPQCSTLYRELDHAQLPEACTSRILDGPVCGKQLFHNSFRGGKVRRTPVRRYSHQMFETWLSEVLLRPGVEDMIESSAPSPSTLLTDVWHGTYWKDFPGSGEDNFFDNPKDELRLCMLLYHDFFNPLHNKTAGKLRSIGCFYMVCLNLPPELRYDTSLAYLASIVPGPSEPSMEAVQSFIRPIADEMTRLYNPGIWVS
;
A
#
# COMPACT_ATOMS: atom_id res chain seq x y z
N MET A 1 -16.60 -5.37 21.06
CA MET A 1 -15.27 -5.52 20.44
C MET A 1 -15.43 -5.38 18.95
N PHE A 2 -14.90 -4.31 18.37
CA PHE A 2 -14.82 -4.17 16.92
C PHE A 2 -13.92 -5.29 16.38
N SER A 3 -14.33 -5.95 15.30
CA SER A 3 -13.49 -6.97 14.65
C SER A 3 -12.14 -6.33 14.28
N PRO A 4 -10.99 -7.01 14.48
CA PRO A 4 -9.69 -6.55 13.99
C PRO A 4 -9.71 -6.17 12.50
N ALA A 5 -10.57 -6.82 11.71
CA ALA A 5 -10.82 -6.48 10.32
C ALA A 5 -11.42 -5.08 10.12
N ALA A 6 -12.28 -4.60 11.04
CA ALA A 6 -12.85 -3.26 10.98
C ALA A 6 -11.79 -2.18 11.28
N GLY A 7 -10.84 -2.44 12.17
CA GLY A 7 -9.70 -1.56 12.46
C GLY A 7 -8.75 -1.41 11.26
N ALA A 8 -8.38 -2.53 10.63
CA ALA A 8 -7.57 -2.55 9.42
C ALA A 8 -8.27 -1.85 8.23
N ILE A 9 -9.58 -2.06 8.05
CA ILE A 9 -10.36 -1.38 7.01
C ILE A 9 -10.51 0.12 7.30
N ARG A 10 -10.75 0.51 8.55
CA ARG A 10 -10.86 1.91 8.98
C ARG A 10 -9.56 2.68 8.69
N GLN A 11 -8.40 2.07 8.92
CA GLN A 11 -7.10 2.69 8.63
C GLN A 11 -6.71 2.62 7.15
N LYS A 12 -7.12 1.60 6.39
CA LYS A 12 -7.01 1.63 4.91
C LYS A 12 -7.84 2.76 4.30
N ILE A 13 -9.02 3.05 4.85
CA ILE A 13 -9.85 4.18 4.42
C ILE A 13 -9.19 5.51 4.82
N LEU A 14 -8.78 5.66 6.08
CA LEU A 14 -8.13 6.89 6.57
C LEU A 14 -6.78 7.14 5.87
N GLY A 15 -5.90 6.15 5.75
CA GLY A 15 -4.61 6.27 5.05
C GLY A 15 -4.72 6.51 3.54
N ARG A 16 -5.86 6.16 2.91
CA ARG A 16 -6.15 6.49 1.51
C ARG A 16 -6.87 7.83 1.34
N MET A 17 -7.66 8.26 2.33
CA MET A 17 -8.32 9.57 2.35
C MET A 17 -7.38 10.71 2.78
N PHE A 18 -6.37 10.42 3.61
CA PHE A 18 -5.38 11.37 4.13
C PHE A 18 -4.03 11.33 3.39
N ARG A 19 -3.98 10.83 2.15
CA ARG A 19 -2.92 11.24 1.19
C ARG A 19 -3.13 12.68 0.67
N VAL A 20 -3.65 13.55 1.53
CA VAL A 20 -3.38 14.98 1.46
C VAL A 20 -2.38 15.20 2.58
N SER A 21 -1.12 15.39 2.20
CA SER A 21 -0.03 15.64 3.13
C SER A 21 -0.43 16.73 4.12
N VAL A 22 -0.47 16.37 5.41
CA VAL A 22 -0.31 17.33 6.49
C VAL A 22 1.19 17.53 6.61
N GLU A 23 1.68 18.65 6.10
CA GLU A 23 3.07 19.08 6.33
C GLU A 23 3.29 19.37 7.83
N PRO A 24 4.44 18.99 8.41
CA PRO A 24 4.93 19.65 9.60
C PRO A 24 5.45 21.06 9.24
N PRO A 25 5.38 22.04 10.16
CA PRO A 25 5.79 23.39 9.87
C PRO A 25 7.32 23.45 9.88
N SER A 26 7.91 23.59 8.70
CA SER A 26 9.27 24.12 8.56
C SER A 26 9.24 25.23 7.53
N GLY A 27 9.03 26.46 8.00
CA GLY A 27 9.46 27.64 7.26
C GLY A 27 10.95 27.93 7.52
N PRO A 28 11.56 28.86 6.77
CA PRO A 28 11.15 29.40 5.48
C PRO A 28 12.18 29.04 4.38
N ALA A 29 11.73 28.52 3.25
CA ALA A 29 12.30 29.00 2.00
C ALA A 29 11.52 30.29 1.70
N GLU A 30 12.18 31.44 1.83
CA GLU A 30 11.59 32.71 1.39
C GLU A 30 11.12 32.53 -0.05
N LEU A 31 9.80 32.47 -0.23
CA LEU A 31 9.17 32.81 -1.49
C LEU A 31 9.78 34.14 -1.93
N ILE A 32 10.33 34.17 -3.13
CA ILE A 32 10.82 35.38 -3.77
C ILE A 32 9.62 36.33 -3.84
N GLU A 33 9.51 37.25 -2.88
CA GLU A 33 8.48 38.29 -2.91
C GLU A 33 8.68 39.11 -4.19
N HIS A 34 7.67 39.03 -5.04
CA HIS A 34 7.58 39.65 -6.35
C HIS A 34 7.86 41.15 -6.27
N LYS A 35 8.99 41.60 -6.84
CA LYS A 35 9.21 43.00 -7.21
C LYS A 35 8.79 43.31 -8.65
N ALA A 36 8.36 42.32 -9.42
CA ALA A 36 7.94 42.48 -10.81
C ALA A 36 6.42 42.59 -10.99
N GLU A 37 5.61 42.18 -10.01
CA GLU A 37 4.13 42.27 -10.09
C GLU A 37 3.62 43.72 -10.13
N ASP A 38 4.42 44.68 -9.68
CA ASP A 38 4.09 46.12 -9.67
C ASP A 38 4.56 46.89 -10.93
N LEU A 39 5.12 46.20 -11.94
CA LEU A 39 5.53 46.83 -13.20
C LEU A 39 4.33 46.94 -14.14
N ASP A 40 4.00 48.18 -14.53
CA ASP A 40 2.99 48.45 -15.55
C ASP A 40 3.58 48.20 -16.96
N PRO A 41 3.13 47.16 -17.71
CA PRO A 41 3.71 46.81 -19.01
C PRO A 41 3.57 47.94 -20.03
N ASP A 42 2.55 48.80 -19.91
CA ASP A 42 2.31 49.92 -20.82
C ASP A 42 3.37 51.04 -20.68
N THR A 43 4.21 50.96 -19.64
CA THR A 43 5.30 51.93 -19.37
C THR A 43 6.68 51.45 -19.82
N LEU A 44 6.79 50.22 -20.34
CA LEU A 44 8.05 49.59 -20.71
C LEU A 44 8.44 49.88 -22.17
N SER A 45 9.74 49.76 -22.47
CA SER A 45 10.21 49.80 -23.84
C SER A 45 9.77 48.53 -24.58
N GLY A 46 9.56 48.57 -25.91
CA GLY A 46 9.01 47.41 -26.63
C GLY A 46 9.80 46.09 -26.50
N ILE A 47 11.10 46.15 -26.15
CA ILE A 47 11.90 44.95 -25.84
C ILE A 47 11.58 44.44 -24.42
N ASP A 48 11.46 45.35 -23.45
CA ASP A 48 11.14 45.01 -22.05
C ASP A 48 9.67 44.60 -21.87
N GLU A 49 8.76 45.17 -22.67
CA GLU A 49 7.33 44.80 -22.71
C GLU A 49 7.16 43.35 -23.17
N ALA A 50 7.84 42.95 -24.26
CA ALA A 50 7.84 41.56 -24.71
C ALA A 50 8.45 40.62 -23.67
N ALA A 51 9.59 41.02 -23.07
CA ALA A 51 10.25 40.24 -22.03
C ALA A 51 9.39 40.06 -20.77
N PHE A 52 8.56 41.04 -20.41
CA PHE A 52 7.64 40.93 -19.29
C PHE A 52 6.63 39.78 -19.47
N TYR A 53 6.03 39.68 -20.67
CA TYR A 53 5.08 38.61 -20.98
C TYR A 53 5.78 37.25 -21.12
N ASP A 54 6.93 37.19 -21.79
CA ASP A 54 7.72 35.97 -21.96
C ASP A 54 8.15 35.40 -20.59
N LEU A 55 8.70 36.23 -19.70
CA LEU A 55 9.13 35.79 -18.37
C LEU A 55 7.95 35.29 -17.52
N LYS A 56 6.79 35.94 -17.62
CA LYS A 56 5.57 35.50 -16.92
C LYS A 56 5.07 34.14 -17.43
N GLU A 57 5.13 33.91 -18.74
CA GLU A 57 4.80 32.61 -19.33
C GLU A 57 5.82 31.54 -18.90
N HIS A 58 7.11 31.88 -18.86
CA HIS A 58 8.16 30.98 -18.40
C HIS A 58 8.03 30.63 -16.92
N GLU A 59 7.66 31.57 -16.05
CA GLU A 59 7.36 31.32 -14.63
C GLU A 59 6.16 30.38 -14.48
N ALA A 60 5.08 30.63 -15.22
CA ALA A 60 3.93 29.71 -15.20
C ALA A 60 4.30 28.29 -15.67
N CYS A 61 5.16 28.17 -16.69
CA CYS A 61 5.69 26.88 -17.13
C CYS A 61 6.57 26.23 -16.06
N TYR A 62 7.39 27.01 -15.36
CA TYR A 62 8.24 26.55 -14.28
C TYR A 62 7.42 26.01 -13.10
N ASP A 63 6.38 26.73 -12.69
CA ASP A 63 5.46 26.32 -11.62
C ASP A 63 4.77 25.00 -11.94
N ILE A 64 4.34 24.82 -13.20
CA ILE A 64 3.75 23.55 -13.66
C ILE A 64 4.78 22.41 -13.53
N LEU A 65 6.03 22.64 -13.96
CA LEU A 65 7.09 21.64 -13.88
C LEU A 65 7.44 21.30 -12.41
N GLN A 66 7.49 22.29 -11.52
CA GLN A 66 7.73 22.09 -10.09
C GLN A 66 6.57 21.36 -9.38
N SER A 67 5.31 21.67 -9.73
CA SER A 67 4.12 21.06 -9.11
C SER A 67 4.03 19.55 -9.34
N THR A 68 4.64 19.06 -10.42
CA THR A 68 4.76 17.61 -10.66
C THR A 68 5.93 17.07 -9.85
N ARG A 69 5.74 16.08 -8.97
CA ARG A 69 6.88 15.36 -8.34
C ARG A 69 7.25 14.13 -9.19
N PHE A 70 8.54 13.84 -9.32
CA PHE A 70 9.03 12.63 -9.96
C PHE A 70 9.45 11.61 -8.90
N ASP A 71 8.94 10.38 -9.01
CA ASP A 71 9.30 9.28 -8.12
C ASP A 71 10.48 8.50 -8.72
N PHE A 72 11.67 8.72 -8.15
CA PHE A 72 12.91 8.11 -8.61
C PHE A 72 12.94 6.60 -8.40
N LEU A 73 12.13 6.04 -7.49
CA LEU A 73 12.05 4.59 -7.27
C LEU A 73 11.52 3.84 -8.50
N LEU A 74 10.82 4.54 -9.40
CA LEU A 74 10.30 3.98 -10.65
C LEU A 74 11.38 3.81 -11.73
N LEU A 75 12.59 4.35 -11.52
CA LEU A 75 13.71 4.17 -12.45
C LEU A 75 14.31 2.77 -12.26
N SER A 76 14.42 2.05 -13.38
CA SER A 76 15.15 0.79 -13.50
C SER A 76 16.36 1.01 -14.40
N PHE A 77 17.43 0.22 -14.23
CA PHE A 77 18.67 0.40 -14.99
C PHE A 77 19.07 -0.92 -15.66
N THR A 78 19.55 -0.83 -16.90
CA THR A 78 19.80 -1.97 -17.80
C THR A 78 21.28 -2.28 -18.00
N GLN A 79 22.19 -1.36 -17.66
CA GLN A 79 23.63 -1.52 -17.85
C GLN A 79 24.43 -1.06 -16.63
N GLU A 80 25.52 -1.77 -16.31
CA GLU A 80 26.60 -1.26 -15.49
C GLU A 80 27.41 -0.25 -16.30
N LEU A 81 27.62 0.93 -15.75
CA LEU A 81 28.41 1.97 -16.40
C LEU A 81 29.88 1.56 -16.43
N ALA A 82 30.56 1.74 -17.56
CA ALA A 82 32.01 1.54 -17.64
C ALA A 82 32.70 2.45 -16.61
N THR A 83 33.26 1.83 -15.57
CA THR A 83 33.93 2.50 -14.46
C THR A 83 35.23 3.14 -14.90
N THR A 84 35.18 4.40 -15.29
CA THR A 84 36.32 5.33 -15.20
C THR A 84 35.82 6.73 -14.86
N ALA A 85 35.25 6.90 -13.67
CA ALA A 85 35.12 8.22 -13.06
C ALA A 85 35.09 8.05 -11.54
N THR A 86 36.26 8.10 -10.93
CA THR A 86 36.39 8.33 -9.49
C THR A 86 35.92 9.74 -9.19
N THR A 87 34.93 9.84 -8.29
CA THR A 87 34.50 11.03 -7.53
C THR A 87 33.89 12.22 -8.31
N VAL A 88 32.65 12.53 -7.92
CA VAL A 88 31.91 13.82 -7.97
C VAL A 88 31.19 14.24 -9.26
N ASP A 89 31.54 13.77 -10.46
CA ASP A 89 30.79 14.16 -11.68
C ASP A 89 30.34 12.94 -12.50
N ILE A 90 29.22 12.32 -12.10
CA ILE A 90 28.54 11.36 -12.98
C ILE A 90 27.73 12.16 -14.00
N ASN A 91 28.18 12.14 -15.26
CA ASN A 91 27.51 12.80 -16.37
C ASN A 91 26.08 12.24 -16.54
N ILE A 92 25.07 13.12 -16.47
CA ILE A 92 23.64 12.80 -16.65
C ILE A 92 23.38 11.93 -17.88
N GLN A 93 24.14 12.15 -18.95
CA GLN A 93 24.02 11.39 -20.19
C GLN A 93 24.33 9.90 -19.99
N LEU A 94 25.25 9.58 -19.08
CA LEU A 94 25.57 8.20 -18.74
C LEU A 94 24.42 7.52 -17.99
N VAL A 95 23.78 8.23 -17.05
CA VAL A 95 22.57 7.75 -16.36
C VAL A 95 21.44 7.50 -17.35
N ILE A 96 21.20 8.44 -18.26
CA ILE A 96 20.18 8.29 -19.32
C ILE A 96 20.46 7.06 -20.18
N ASN A 97 21.72 6.83 -20.56
CA ASN A 97 22.11 5.66 -21.36
C ASN A 97 21.95 4.34 -20.60
N ALA A 98 22.02 4.36 -19.27
CA ALA A 98 21.79 3.19 -18.43
C ALA A 98 20.31 2.87 -18.22
N LEU A 99 19.38 3.79 -18.52
CA LEU A 99 17.95 3.58 -18.37
C LEU A 99 17.34 2.78 -19.54
N PRO A 100 16.38 1.87 -19.31
CA PRO A 100 15.65 1.17 -20.36
C PRO A 100 14.80 2.17 -21.16
N PRO A 101 15.04 2.35 -22.47
CA PRO A 101 14.35 3.37 -23.26
C PRO A 101 12.84 3.08 -23.45
N SER A 102 12.44 1.82 -23.27
CA SER A 102 11.04 1.37 -23.38
C SER A 102 10.23 1.53 -22.09
N SER A 103 10.85 1.89 -20.96
CA SER A 103 10.14 2.09 -19.70
C SER A 103 9.42 3.43 -19.67
N HIS A 104 8.15 3.42 -19.27
CA HIS A 104 7.34 4.62 -19.09
C HIS A 104 7.94 5.58 -18.04
N ALA A 105 8.61 5.06 -17.01
CA ALA A 105 9.27 5.90 -16.00
C ALA A 105 10.51 6.61 -16.58
N THR A 106 11.32 5.89 -17.38
CA THR A 106 12.44 6.46 -18.13
C THR A 106 11.96 7.57 -19.05
N GLN A 107 10.89 7.33 -19.80
CA GLN A 107 10.34 8.33 -20.72
C GLN A 107 9.85 9.58 -19.98
N LYS A 108 9.17 9.42 -18.85
CA LYS A 108 8.76 10.57 -18.01
C LYS A 108 9.93 11.35 -17.45
N PHE A 109 10.98 10.67 -16.99
CA PHE A 109 12.20 11.30 -16.48
C PHE A 109 12.90 12.12 -17.56
N ILE A 110 13.14 11.51 -18.72
CA ILE A 110 13.80 12.16 -19.86
C ILE A 110 12.97 13.33 -20.36
N TYR A 111 11.65 13.16 -20.47
CA TYR A 111 10.74 14.23 -20.88
C TYR A 111 10.84 15.42 -19.94
N ARG A 112 10.76 15.19 -18.63
CA ARG A 112 10.88 16.25 -17.62
C ARG A 112 12.22 16.98 -17.71
N LEU A 113 13.32 16.23 -17.74
CA LEU A 113 14.66 16.80 -17.83
C LEU A 113 14.82 17.66 -19.10
N ASN A 114 14.33 17.17 -20.24
CA ASN A 114 14.37 17.91 -21.50
C ASN A 114 13.48 19.14 -21.48
N SER A 115 12.28 19.06 -20.88
CA SER A 115 11.39 20.21 -20.72
C SER A 115 12.01 21.31 -19.86
N MET A 116 12.70 20.95 -18.76
CA MET A 116 13.38 21.92 -17.90
C MET A 116 14.59 22.55 -18.60
N LYS A 117 15.38 21.76 -19.33
CA LYS A 117 16.50 22.28 -20.14
C LYS A 117 16.01 23.22 -21.25
N LEU A 118 14.94 22.84 -21.94
CA LEU A 118 14.35 23.68 -22.98
C LEU A 118 13.81 24.99 -22.41
N LEU A 119 13.17 24.96 -21.23
CA LEU A 119 12.72 26.18 -20.55
C LEU A 119 13.91 27.05 -20.13
N LEU A 120 14.99 26.46 -19.64
CA LEU A 120 16.23 27.18 -19.33
C LEU A 120 16.80 27.89 -20.56
N ASP A 121 16.82 27.23 -21.72
CA ASP A 121 17.28 27.82 -22.99
C ASP A 121 16.39 29.02 -23.40
N TYR A 122 15.07 28.90 -23.24
CA TYR A 122 14.13 29.99 -23.54
C TYR A 122 14.35 31.20 -22.62
N VAL A 123 14.46 30.98 -21.31
CA VAL A 123 14.70 32.05 -20.34
C VAL A 123 16.07 32.72 -20.57
N GLN A 124 17.09 31.95 -20.98
CA GLN A 124 18.40 32.50 -21.34
C GLN A 124 18.36 33.34 -22.63
N ALA A 125 17.48 32.99 -23.58
CA ALA A 125 17.31 33.72 -24.83
C ALA A 125 16.49 35.02 -24.66
N THR A 126 15.71 35.17 -23.58
CA THR A 126 14.90 36.36 -23.32
C THR A 126 15.77 37.60 -23.09
N GLN A 127 15.69 38.56 -24.02
CA GLN A 127 16.41 39.84 -23.92
C GLN A 127 15.61 40.83 -23.07
N CYS A 128 16.21 41.32 -21.98
CA CYS A 128 15.64 42.38 -21.15
C CYS A 128 16.75 43.34 -20.73
N ILE A 129 16.38 44.62 -20.59
CA ILE A 129 17.24 45.74 -20.25
C ILE A 129 16.83 46.30 -18.89
N HIS A 130 15.53 46.26 -18.57
CA HIS A 130 15.02 46.77 -17.32
C HIS A 130 15.64 46.01 -16.12
N PRO A 131 16.17 46.70 -15.08
CA PRO A 131 16.87 46.06 -13.98
C PRO A 131 16.05 45.01 -13.23
N ALA A 132 14.74 45.24 -13.06
CA ALA A 132 13.85 44.30 -12.39
C ALA A 132 13.62 43.01 -13.21
N LEU A 133 13.42 43.14 -14.54
CA LEU A 133 13.26 41.98 -15.42
C LEU A 133 14.58 41.20 -15.57
N THR A 134 15.72 41.90 -15.51
CA THR A 134 17.04 41.27 -15.51
C THR A 134 17.26 40.44 -14.24
N ALA A 135 16.84 40.96 -13.09
CA ALA A 135 16.90 40.23 -11.82
C ALA A 135 15.94 39.04 -11.77
N GLN A 136 14.73 39.19 -12.34
CA GLN A 136 13.76 38.11 -12.46
C GLN A 136 14.28 36.98 -13.35
N ARG A 137 14.80 37.32 -14.53
CA ARG A 137 15.43 36.36 -15.45
C ARG A 137 16.59 35.62 -14.79
N SER A 138 17.48 36.32 -14.08
CA SER A 138 18.62 35.68 -13.42
C SER A 138 18.20 34.77 -12.25
N ALA A 139 17.16 35.15 -11.50
CA ALA A 139 16.58 34.31 -10.46
C ALA A 139 16.00 33.03 -11.05
N LEU A 140 15.22 33.13 -12.13
CA LEU A 140 14.60 31.99 -12.80
C LEU A 140 15.65 31.04 -13.41
N ILE A 141 16.71 31.58 -14.03
CA ILE A 141 17.86 30.79 -14.52
C ILE A 141 18.52 30.02 -13.37
N THR A 142 18.73 30.68 -12.23
CA THR A 142 19.37 30.07 -11.07
C THR A 142 18.51 28.93 -10.52
N ALA A 143 17.21 29.18 -10.35
CA ALA A 143 16.26 28.19 -9.84
C ALA A 143 16.15 26.96 -10.76
N LEU A 144 16.01 27.17 -12.08
CA LEU A 144 16.00 26.11 -13.08
C LEU A 144 17.28 25.29 -13.08
N THR A 145 18.44 25.93 -12.95
CA THR A 145 19.74 25.24 -12.93
C THR A 145 19.85 24.33 -11.72
N VAL A 146 19.51 24.85 -10.53
CA VAL A 146 19.51 24.06 -9.28
C VAL A 146 18.57 22.87 -9.39
N ASP A 147 17.34 23.06 -9.87
CA ASP A 147 16.37 21.98 -9.97
C ASP A 147 16.75 20.92 -11.01
N ILE A 148 17.39 21.31 -12.11
CA ILE A 148 17.94 20.37 -13.12
C ILE A 148 19.06 19.53 -12.49
N ASP A 149 19.95 20.16 -11.73
CA ASP A 149 21.05 19.48 -11.05
C ASP A 149 20.54 18.54 -9.96
N ASP A 150 19.53 18.94 -9.19
CA ASP A 150 18.90 18.09 -8.19
C ASP A 150 18.18 16.89 -8.82
N LEU A 151 17.44 17.11 -9.91
CA LEU A 151 16.79 16.03 -10.68
C LEU A 151 17.82 15.01 -11.19
N ALA A 152 18.96 15.50 -11.65
CA ALA A 152 20.09 14.70 -12.11
C ALA A 152 20.76 13.91 -10.98
N GLN A 153 21.13 14.59 -9.89
CA GLN A 153 21.80 13.97 -8.76
C GLN A 153 20.94 12.90 -8.10
N ASN A 154 19.63 13.12 -8.00
CA ASN A 154 18.71 12.13 -7.44
C ASN A 154 18.59 10.87 -8.33
N ALA A 155 18.64 11.02 -9.66
CA ALA A 155 18.71 9.87 -10.56
C ALA A 155 20.05 9.11 -10.46
N VAL A 156 21.16 9.83 -10.31
CA VAL A 156 22.50 9.25 -10.05
C VAL A 156 22.52 8.47 -8.74
N LYS A 157 21.98 9.04 -7.65
CA LYS A 157 21.86 8.37 -6.35
C LYS A 157 21.06 7.08 -6.47
N GLN A 158 19.94 7.11 -7.19
CA GLN A 158 19.14 5.92 -7.39
C GLN A 158 19.86 4.85 -8.22
N TRP A 159 20.61 5.24 -9.25
CA TRP A 159 21.47 4.31 -9.99
C TRP A 159 22.51 3.65 -9.09
N ALA A 160 23.17 4.42 -8.22
CA ALA A 160 24.13 3.89 -7.25
C ALA A 160 23.48 2.88 -6.29
N ILE A 161 22.26 3.14 -5.81
CA ILE A 161 21.48 2.22 -4.98
C ILE A 161 21.14 0.93 -5.75
N CYS A 162 20.68 1.04 -6.99
CA CYS A 162 20.30 -0.13 -7.79
C CYS A 162 21.51 -1.01 -8.16
N THR A 163 22.67 -0.42 -8.42
CA THR A 163 23.88 -1.15 -8.83
C THR A 163 24.64 -1.77 -7.68
N THR A 164 24.70 -1.10 -6.52
CA THR A 164 25.30 -1.68 -5.30
C THR A 164 24.38 -2.70 -4.62
N GLY A 165 23.06 -2.51 -4.70
CA GLY A 165 22.07 -3.46 -4.17
C GLY A 165 21.79 -4.67 -5.06
N GLY A 166 22.12 -4.62 -6.35
CA GLY A 166 21.81 -5.68 -7.33
C GLY A 166 22.41 -7.05 -7.00
N LYS A 167 23.59 -7.10 -6.40
CA LYS A 167 24.26 -8.36 -6.01
C LYS A 167 23.73 -8.99 -4.71
N LYS A 168 23.05 -8.22 -3.84
CA LYS A 168 22.43 -8.72 -2.61
C LYS A 168 21.01 -9.29 -2.82
N LYS A 169 20.39 -8.99 -3.96
CA LYS A 169 18.97 -9.29 -4.25
C LYS A 169 18.75 -10.51 -5.16
N GLU A 170 19.81 -11.13 -5.68
CA GLU A 170 19.69 -12.34 -6.50
C GLU A 170 19.08 -13.49 -5.67
N GLY A 171 17.90 -13.97 -6.08
CA GLY A 171 17.19 -15.08 -5.43
C GLY A 171 16.10 -14.69 -4.42
N LEU A 172 15.95 -13.40 -4.09
CA LEU A 172 14.85 -12.93 -3.22
C LEU A 172 13.53 -12.79 -3.99
N GLN A 173 12.43 -13.20 -3.36
CA GLN A 173 11.09 -12.94 -3.89
C GLN A 173 10.79 -11.44 -3.73
N VAL A 174 10.51 -10.76 -4.85
CA VAL A 174 10.04 -9.37 -4.86
C VAL A 174 8.53 -9.33 -4.64
N VAL A 175 8.12 -8.54 -3.66
CA VAL A 175 6.73 -8.31 -3.29
C VAL A 175 6.41 -6.85 -3.55
N HIS A 176 5.61 -6.61 -4.58
CA HIS A 176 5.09 -5.30 -4.87
C HIS A 176 3.83 -5.07 -4.03
N PRO A 177 3.72 -3.94 -3.30
CA PRO A 177 2.47 -3.58 -2.65
C PRO A 177 1.35 -3.51 -3.70
N GLU A 178 0.23 -4.20 -3.46
CA GLU A 178 -0.92 -4.16 -4.37
C GLU A 178 -1.59 -2.77 -4.35
N VAL A 179 -1.04 -1.82 -5.11
CA VAL A 179 -1.73 -0.58 -5.47
C VAL A 179 -2.65 -0.90 -6.65
N ARG A 180 -3.77 -1.62 -6.42
CA ARG A 180 -4.77 -1.83 -7.48
C ARG A 180 -5.31 -0.48 -7.92
N ARG A 181 -4.90 -0.05 -9.11
CA ARG A 181 -5.27 1.21 -9.76
C ARG A 181 -6.66 1.17 -10.40
N ASP A 182 -7.43 0.11 -10.19
CA ASP A 182 -8.74 -0.10 -10.82
C ASP A 182 -9.80 0.95 -10.41
N PHE A 183 -9.51 1.80 -9.41
CA PHE A 183 -10.34 2.95 -9.04
C PHE A 183 -10.48 4.01 -10.13
N ILE A 184 -9.53 4.05 -11.08
CA ILE A 184 -9.40 5.15 -12.04
C ILE A 184 -10.59 5.23 -13.01
N TYR A 185 -11.44 4.19 -13.09
CA TYR A 185 -12.62 4.19 -13.97
C TYR A 185 -13.96 4.44 -13.24
N SER A 186 -13.96 4.62 -11.92
CA SER A 186 -15.22 4.93 -11.21
C SER A 186 -15.56 6.41 -11.30
N LEU A 187 -16.78 6.72 -11.76
CA LEU A 187 -17.28 8.09 -11.84
C LEU A 187 -17.30 8.73 -10.42
N PRO A 188 -16.94 10.02 -10.26
CA PRO A 188 -16.71 10.62 -8.94
C PRO A 188 -17.84 10.41 -7.92
N LEU A 189 -19.09 10.53 -8.36
CA LEU A 189 -20.27 10.31 -7.50
C LEU A 189 -20.37 8.85 -7.01
N ALA A 190 -20.08 7.87 -7.85
CA ALA A 190 -20.11 6.46 -7.46
C ALA A 190 -19.03 6.18 -6.42
N LEU A 191 -17.82 6.73 -6.62
CA LEU A 191 -16.72 6.63 -5.67
C LEU A 191 -17.10 7.23 -4.31
N SER A 192 -17.69 8.42 -4.29
CA SER A 192 -18.15 9.07 -3.05
C SER A 192 -19.16 8.23 -2.28
N ILE A 193 -20.14 7.62 -2.98
CA ILE A 193 -21.12 6.72 -2.36
C ILE A 193 -20.44 5.48 -1.78
N MET A 194 -19.49 4.89 -2.51
CA MET A 194 -18.73 3.73 -2.06
C MET A 194 -17.92 4.05 -0.80
N VAL A 195 -17.13 5.13 -0.84
CA VAL A 195 -16.28 5.57 0.28
C VAL A 195 -17.12 5.89 1.51
N LEU A 196 -18.20 6.64 1.36
CA LEU A 196 -19.12 6.95 2.46
C LEU A 196 -19.69 5.68 3.11
N THR A 197 -20.18 4.74 2.30
CA THR A 197 -20.76 3.49 2.80
C THR A 197 -19.71 2.65 3.52
N ALA A 198 -18.47 2.63 3.03
CA ALA A 198 -17.36 1.94 3.68
C ALA A 198 -16.94 2.59 5.01
N ILE A 199 -16.94 3.92 5.11
CA ILE A 199 -16.73 4.64 6.38
C ILE A 199 -17.83 4.29 7.38
N ILE A 200 -19.10 4.37 6.96
CA ILE A 200 -20.25 4.07 7.83
C ILE A 200 -20.13 2.66 8.40
N HIS A 201 -19.75 1.68 7.57
CA HIS A 201 -19.53 0.32 8.04
C HIS A 201 -18.34 0.21 9.01
N SER A 202 -17.19 0.78 8.63
CA SER A 202 -15.90 0.45 9.24
C SER A 202 -15.54 1.35 10.42
N ALA A 203 -15.94 2.62 10.39
CA ALA A 203 -15.71 3.59 11.45
C ALA A 203 -16.88 3.70 12.43
N MET A 204 -18.12 3.57 11.94
CA MET A 204 -19.32 3.75 12.77
C MET A 204 -19.93 2.43 13.25
N GLY A 205 -19.43 1.28 12.78
CA GLY A 205 -19.89 -0.03 13.23
C GLY A 205 -21.31 -0.40 12.77
N VAL A 206 -21.80 0.23 11.70
CA VAL A 206 -23.14 -0.03 11.18
C VAL A 206 -23.21 -1.42 10.54
N SER A 207 -24.31 -2.13 10.77
CA SER A 207 -24.50 -3.50 10.29
C SER A 207 -24.50 -3.57 8.76
N ARG A 208 -24.17 -4.75 8.19
CA ARG A 208 -24.15 -4.96 6.74
C ARG A 208 -25.52 -4.70 6.09
N ASP A 209 -26.59 -5.17 6.73
CA ASP A 209 -27.95 -5.00 6.23
C ASP A 209 -28.37 -3.53 6.26
N SER A 210 -28.00 -2.81 7.33
CA SER A 210 -28.21 -1.37 7.42
C SER A 210 -27.41 -0.60 6.37
N CYS A 211 -26.15 -0.97 6.09
CA CYS A 211 -25.37 -0.36 5.03
C CYS A 211 -25.97 -0.61 3.63
N ASN A 212 -26.47 -1.82 3.36
CA ASN A 212 -27.17 -2.12 2.10
C ASN A 212 -28.43 -1.27 1.96
N PHE A 213 -29.19 -1.09 3.05
CA PHE A 213 -30.34 -0.20 3.07
C PHE A 213 -29.93 1.25 2.79
N ILE A 214 -28.91 1.78 3.48
CA ILE A 214 -28.40 3.15 3.28
C ILE A 214 -27.96 3.35 1.83
N LEU A 215 -27.24 2.38 1.26
CA LEU A 215 -26.78 2.41 -0.13
C LEU A 215 -27.96 2.49 -1.11
N ALA A 216 -28.98 1.66 -0.91
CA ALA A 216 -30.21 1.69 -1.71
C ALA A 216 -30.98 3.02 -1.53
N SER A 217 -31.08 3.53 -0.30
CA SER A 217 -31.72 4.81 -0.01
C SER A 217 -31.02 5.99 -0.68
N LEU A 218 -29.68 6.07 -0.61
CA LEU A 218 -28.89 7.12 -1.26
C LEU A 218 -29.11 7.11 -2.78
N LYS A 219 -29.08 5.92 -3.41
CA LYS A 219 -29.37 5.78 -4.84
C LYS A 219 -30.79 6.25 -5.18
N GLY A 220 -31.78 5.86 -4.37
CA GLY A 220 -33.18 6.26 -4.56
C GLY A 220 -33.40 7.77 -4.44
N ILE A 221 -32.80 8.42 -3.43
CA ILE A 221 -32.89 9.87 -3.21
C ILE A 221 -32.27 10.63 -4.40
N LEU A 222 -31.10 10.20 -4.88
CA LEU A 222 -30.42 10.83 -6.01
C LEU A 222 -31.23 10.70 -7.30
N LEU A 223 -31.83 9.54 -7.56
CA LEU A 223 -32.71 9.34 -8.72
C LEU A 223 -33.97 10.23 -8.64
N LEU A 224 -34.57 10.35 -7.46
CA LEU A 224 -35.74 11.21 -7.27
C LEU A 224 -35.39 12.69 -7.49
N ALA A 225 -34.28 13.16 -6.92
CA ALA A 225 -33.79 14.52 -7.10
C ALA A 225 -33.49 14.81 -8.58
N ALA A 226 -32.89 13.85 -9.30
CA ALA A 226 -32.60 13.99 -10.72
C ALA A 226 -33.87 14.09 -11.57
N ASN A 227 -34.92 13.32 -11.24
CA ASN A 227 -36.21 13.39 -11.92
C ASN A 227 -36.88 14.76 -11.78
N MET A 228 -36.72 15.44 -10.64
CA MET A 228 -37.25 16.79 -10.41
C MET A 228 -36.55 17.87 -11.25
N GLN A 229 -35.30 17.64 -11.64
CA GLN A 229 -34.45 18.60 -12.39
C GLN A 229 -34.51 18.40 -13.92
N GLY A 230 -35.21 17.36 -14.40
CA GLY A 230 -35.44 17.08 -15.81
C GLY A 230 -34.53 16.00 -16.42
N ALA A 231 -34.77 15.69 -17.70
CA ALA A 231 -34.21 14.50 -18.37
C ALA A 231 -32.67 14.48 -18.45
N GLN A 232 -32.01 15.64 -18.51
CA GLN A 232 -30.56 15.72 -18.58
C GLN A 232 -29.91 15.32 -17.25
N ALA A 233 -30.42 15.83 -16.13
CA ALA A 233 -29.97 15.46 -14.79
C ALA A 233 -30.21 13.97 -14.51
N GLN A 234 -31.37 13.45 -14.93
CA GLN A 234 -31.70 12.04 -14.82
C GLN A 234 -30.67 11.14 -15.54
N ARG A 235 -30.32 11.44 -16.80
CA ARG A 235 -29.33 10.66 -17.55
C ARG A 235 -27.95 10.70 -16.90
N PHE A 236 -27.51 11.88 -16.46
CA PHE A 236 -26.23 12.04 -15.76
C PHE A 236 -26.16 11.20 -14.48
N ILE A 237 -27.15 11.34 -13.59
CA ILE A 237 -27.17 10.59 -12.32
C ILE A 237 -27.30 9.09 -12.58
N GLN A 238 -28.13 8.65 -13.54
CA GLN A 238 -28.29 7.24 -13.85
C GLN A 238 -26.99 6.60 -14.38
N GLN A 239 -26.23 7.31 -15.22
CA GLN A 239 -24.92 6.86 -15.67
C GLN A 239 -23.96 6.68 -14.50
N HIS A 240 -23.90 7.64 -13.58
CA HIS A 240 -23.05 7.55 -12.39
C HIS A 240 -23.48 6.42 -11.44
N LEU A 241 -24.78 6.30 -11.15
CA LEU A 241 -25.29 5.29 -10.21
C LEU A 241 -25.23 3.87 -10.74
N SER A 242 -25.19 3.67 -12.06
CA SER A 242 -24.97 2.35 -12.66
C SER A 242 -23.60 1.73 -12.29
N HIS A 243 -22.62 2.58 -11.94
CA HIS A 243 -21.29 2.15 -11.49
C HIS A 243 -21.23 1.97 -9.96
N ALA A 244 -22.24 2.43 -9.22
CA ALA A 244 -22.31 2.27 -7.77
C ALA A 244 -22.89 0.88 -7.42
N PRO A 245 -22.17 0.04 -6.66
CA PRO A 245 -22.66 -1.28 -6.27
C PRO A 245 -23.99 -1.25 -5.51
N ASP A 246 -24.68 -2.39 -5.47
CA ASP A 246 -25.94 -2.56 -4.72
C ASP A 246 -25.74 -3.16 -3.33
N THR A 247 -24.53 -3.67 -3.03
CA THR A 247 -24.25 -4.29 -1.74
C THR A 247 -22.93 -3.79 -1.17
N LEU A 248 -22.89 -3.66 0.15
CA LEU A 248 -21.68 -3.34 0.91
C LEU A 248 -20.53 -4.30 0.58
N ALA A 249 -20.82 -5.60 0.40
CA ALA A 249 -19.77 -6.58 0.08
C ALA A 249 -19.08 -6.24 -1.25
N THR A 250 -19.87 -5.90 -2.28
CA THR A 250 -19.34 -5.45 -3.56
C THR A 250 -18.64 -4.10 -3.44
N THR A 251 -19.18 -3.16 -2.65
CA THR A 251 -18.53 -1.87 -2.34
C THR A 251 -17.15 -2.06 -1.73
N LEU A 252 -17.03 -2.89 -0.68
CA LEU A 252 -15.73 -3.15 -0.03
C LEU A 252 -14.76 -3.84 -0.99
N HIS A 253 -15.25 -4.77 -1.82
CA HIS A 253 -14.45 -5.44 -2.83
C HIS A 253 -13.93 -4.46 -3.89
N PHE A 254 -14.80 -3.59 -4.41
CA PHE A 254 -14.42 -2.54 -5.36
C PHE A 254 -13.42 -1.58 -4.74
N LEU A 255 -13.60 -1.25 -3.45
CA LEU A 255 -12.65 -0.45 -2.64
C LEU A 255 -11.36 -1.18 -2.25
N ASN A 256 -11.21 -2.46 -2.63
CA ASN A 256 -10.06 -3.30 -2.30
C ASN A 256 -9.68 -3.21 -0.81
N LEU A 257 -10.70 -3.22 0.05
CA LEU A 257 -10.56 -3.09 1.50
C LEU A 257 -10.37 -4.43 2.21
N PRO A 258 -11.12 -5.50 1.87
CA PRO A 258 -10.87 -6.82 2.44
C PRO A 258 -9.47 -7.30 2.06
N PRO A 259 -8.69 -7.86 3.00
CA PRO A 259 -7.42 -8.47 2.65
C PRO A 259 -7.64 -9.69 1.75
N PRO A 260 -6.72 -9.98 0.82
CA PRO A 260 -6.76 -11.22 0.07
C PRO A 260 -6.48 -12.39 1.01
N PHE A 261 -7.37 -13.37 1.01
CA PHE A 261 -7.19 -14.61 1.78
C PHE A 261 -6.94 -15.77 0.83
N GLN A 262 -5.95 -16.60 1.16
CA GLN A 262 -5.87 -17.95 0.66
C GLN A 262 -6.91 -18.81 1.38
N LEU A 263 -7.79 -19.42 0.61
CA LEU A 263 -8.87 -20.25 1.13
C LEU A 263 -8.45 -21.71 1.11
N TYR A 264 -8.82 -22.43 2.17
CA TYR A 264 -8.62 -23.86 2.29
C TYR A 264 -9.93 -24.52 2.68
N ILE A 265 -10.23 -25.64 2.02
CA ILE A 265 -11.31 -26.52 2.43
C ILE A 265 -10.83 -27.39 3.57
N VAL A 266 -11.63 -27.46 4.63
CA VAL A 266 -11.28 -28.19 5.85
C VAL A 266 -12.11 -29.45 5.94
N CYS A 267 -11.45 -30.60 6.11
CA CYS A 267 -12.16 -31.83 6.45
C CYS A 267 -12.87 -31.68 7.80
N PRO A 268 -14.19 -31.91 7.91
CA PRO A 268 -14.91 -31.72 9.16
C PRO A 268 -14.58 -32.79 10.23
N GLN A 269 -13.88 -33.86 9.86
CA GLN A 269 -13.52 -34.97 10.76
C GLN A 269 -12.07 -34.90 11.25
N CYS A 270 -11.10 -34.74 10.32
CA CYS A 270 -9.67 -34.77 10.66
C CYS A 270 -8.97 -33.41 10.48
N SER A 271 -9.71 -32.35 10.14
CA SER A 271 -9.18 -30.98 9.96
C SER A 271 -8.09 -30.79 8.91
N THR A 272 -7.83 -31.80 8.08
CA THR A 272 -6.89 -31.67 6.95
C THR A 272 -7.34 -30.56 6.00
N LEU A 273 -6.37 -29.74 5.59
CA LEU A 273 -6.56 -28.59 4.72
C LEU A 273 -6.29 -28.95 3.26
N TYR A 274 -7.16 -28.48 2.37
CA TYR A 274 -7.00 -28.57 0.91
C TYR A 274 -7.06 -27.15 0.34
N ARG A 275 -5.96 -26.67 -0.25
CA ARG A 275 -5.86 -25.32 -0.80
C ARG A 275 -6.81 -25.15 -1.98
N GLU A 276 -7.69 -24.16 -1.92
CA GLU A 276 -8.62 -23.78 -2.99
C GLU A 276 -7.81 -22.98 -4.03
N LEU A 277 -7.25 -23.67 -5.02
CA LEU A 277 -6.54 -23.06 -6.16
C LEU A 277 -7.49 -22.90 -7.35
N ASP A 278 -7.33 -21.82 -8.10
CA ASP A 278 -8.09 -21.60 -9.33
C ASP A 278 -7.84 -22.75 -10.31
N HIS A 279 -8.92 -23.41 -10.75
CA HIS A 279 -8.94 -24.54 -11.68
C HIS A 279 -8.44 -25.91 -11.17
N ALA A 280 -8.07 -26.04 -9.90
CA ALA A 280 -7.69 -27.35 -9.35
C ALA A 280 -8.93 -28.25 -9.14
N GLN A 281 -8.85 -29.52 -9.57
CA GLN A 281 -9.85 -30.53 -9.22
C GLN A 281 -9.69 -30.91 -7.75
N LEU A 282 -10.51 -30.30 -6.89
CA LEU A 282 -10.56 -30.61 -5.47
C LEU A 282 -11.31 -31.93 -5.23
N PRO A 283 -10.80 -32.82 -4.37
CA PRO A 283 -11.42 -34.11 -4.11
C PRO A 283 -12.80 -33.93 -3.45
N GLU A 284 -13.77 -34.79 -3.78
CA GLU A 284 -15.11 -34.73 -3.14
C GLU A 284 -15.07 -35.16 -1.67
N ALA A 285 -14.22 -36.13 -1.37
CA ALA A 285 -14.02 -36.69 -0.05
C ALA A 285 -12.56 -36.53 0.41
N CYS A 286 -12.36 -36.50 1.73
CA CYS A 286 -11.06 -36.36 2.35
C CYS A 286 -10.14 -37.55 1.99
N THR A 287 -8.98 -37.26 1.43
CA THR A 287 -7.95 -38.23 1.03
C THR A 287 -6.87 -38.44 2.10
N SER A 288 -6.96 -37.67 3.21
CA SER A 288 -6.00 -37.73 4.31
C SER A 288 -5.95 -39.12 4.96
N ARG A 289 -4.74 -39.55 5.30
CA ARG A 289 -4.45 -40.74 6.10
C ARG A 289 -3.79 -40.31 7.39
N ILE A 290 -4.31 -40.78 8.50
CA ILE A 290 -3.66 -40.63 9.80
C ILE A 290 -2.76 -41.86 9.96
N LEU A 291 -1.44 -41.68 9.82
CA LEU A 291 -0.43 -42.75 9.90
C LEU A 291 -0.71 -43.89 8.89
N ASP A 292 -0.49 -45.15 9.28
CA ASP A 292 -0.81 -46.38 8.52
C ASP A 292 -2.30 -46.75 8.54
N GLY A 293 -3.16 -45.84 9.00
CA GLY A 293 -4.60 -46.05 9.11
C GLY A 293 -5.37 -45.94 7.78
N PRO A 294 -6.69 -46.23 7.81
CA PRO A 294 -7.56 -46.04 6.66
C PRO A 294 -7.67 -44.56 6.26
N VAL A 295 -8.00 -44.31 4.99
CA VAL A 295 -8.31 -42.97 4.49
C VAL A 295 -9.55 -42.43 5.19
N CYS A 296 -9.53 -41.16 5.59
CA CYS A 296 -10.63 -40.50 6.29
C CYS A 296 -11.96 -40.57 5.52
N GLY A 297 -11.95 -40.28 4.20
CA GLY A 297 -13.09 -40.47 3.30
C GLY A 297 -14.29 -39.54 3.55
N LYS A 298 -14.18 -38.58 4.47
CA LYS A 298 -15.28 -37.69 4.82
C LYS A 298 -15.57 -36.67 3.71
N GLN A 299 -16.85 -36.50 3.38
CA GLN A 299 -17.32 -35.52 2.38
C GLN A 299 -16.89 -34.09 2.75
N LEU A 300 -16.30 -33.40 1.79
CA LEU A 300 -15.75 -32.04 1.96
C LEU A 300 -16.75 -30.95 1.56
N PHE A 301 -17.80 -31.31 0.83
CA PHE A 301 -18.78 -30.38 0.27
C PHE A 301 -20.20 -30.74 0.65
N HIS A 302 -21.04 -29.71 0.69
CA HIS A 302 -22.48 -29.82 0.77
C HIS A 302 -23.10 -29.27 -0.53
N ASN A 303 -24.12 -29.94 -1.04
CA ASN A 303 -24.87 -29.51 -2.22
C ASN A 303 -26.15 -28.81 -1.77
N SER A 304 -26.32 -27.56 -2.19
CA SER A 304 -27.54 -26.78 -1.94
C SER A 304 -28.31 -26.59 -3.23
N PHE A 305 -29.63 -26.74 -3.18
CA PHE A 305 -30.51 -26.57 -4.33
C PHE A 305 -31.24 -25.23 -4.20
N ARG A 306 -31.02 -24.31 -5.14
CA ARG A 306 -31.73 -23.02 -5.18
C ARG A 306 -32.13 -22.71 -6.62
N GLY A 307 -33.44 -22.63 -6.89
CA GLY A 307 -33.98 -22.29 -8.21
C GLY A 307 -33.53 -23.22 -9.34
N GLY A 308 -33.51 -24.55 -9.10
CA GLY A 308 -33.11 -25.55 -10.09
C GLY A 308 -31.60 -25.68 -10.33
N LYS A 309 -30.78 -24.81 -9.73
CA LYS A 309 -29.31 -24.90 -9.80
C LYS A 309 -28.75 -25.58 -8.55
N VAL A 310 -27.83 -26.53 -8.76
CA VAL A 310 -27.05 -27.15 -7.69
C VAL A 310 -25.83 -26.27 -7.41
N ARG A 311 -25.74 -25.72 -6.20
CA ARG A 311 -24.58 -24.98 -5.73
C ARG A 311 -23.83 -25.83 -4.71
N ARG A 312 -22.65 -26.27 -5.11
CA ARG A 312 -21.68 -26.97 -4.27
C ARG A 312 -20.94 -25.96 -3.39
N THR A 313 -20.91 -26.19 -2.08
CA THR A 313 -20.24 -25.32 -1.10
C THR A 313 -19.42 -26.16 -0.12
N PRO A 314 -18.19 -25.77 0.22
CA PRO A 314 -17.39 -26.49 1.21
C PRO A 314 -18.10 -26.53 2.57
N VAL A 315 -17.95 -27.64 3.30
CA VAL A 315 -18.54 -27.82 4.63
C VAL A 315 -17.90 -26.87 5.65
N ARG A 316 -16.58 -26.68 5.56
CA ARG A 316 -15.80 -25.73 6.37
C ARG A 316 -14.72 -25.09 5.50
N ARG A 317 -14.42 -23.82 5.76
CA ARG A 317 -13.35 -23.06 5.12
C ARG A 317 -12.44 -22.42 6.15
N TYR A 318 -11.14 -22.62 5.97
CA TYR A 318 -10.08 -21.92 6.68
C TYR A 318 -9.57 -20.80 5.76
N SER A 319 -9.32 -19.63 6.35
CA SER A 319 -8.83 -18.46 5.61
C SER A 319 -7.46 -18.08 6.16
N HIS A 320 -6.46 -17.95 5.29
CA HIS A 320 -5.10 -17.54 5.63
C HIS A 320 -4.79 -16.24 4.90
N GLN A 321 -4.46 -15.17 5.64
CA GLN A 321 -3.90 -13.97 5.03
C GLN A 321 -2.43 -14.23 4.73
N MET A 322 -1.88 -13.67 3.66
CA MET A 322 -0.45 -13.77 3.41
C MET A 322 0.31 -12.69 4.19
N PHE A 323 1.41 -13.08 4.82
CA PHE A 323 2.22 -12.18 5.64
C PHE A 323 2.87 -11.11 4.77
N GLU A 324 3.37 -11.47 3.58
CA GLU A 324 4.03 -10.52 2.69
C GLU A 324 3.06 -9.43 2.23
N THR A 325 1.80 -9.81 1.95
CA THR A 325 0.76 -8.85 1.60
C THR A 325 0.46 -7.92 2.75
N TRP A 326 0.30 -8.44 3.97
CA TRP A 326 0.08 -7.60 5.14
C TRP A 326 1.29 -6.67 5.41
N LEU A 327 2.50 -7.20 5.37
CA LEU A 327 3.73 -6.45 5.66
C LEU A 327 3.92 -5.31 4.66
N SER A 328 3.76 -5.58 3.36
CA SER A 328 3.87 -4.54 2.32
C SER A 328 2.85 -3.41 2.53
N GLU A 329 1.62 -3.72 2.96
CA GLU A 329 0.60 -2.71 3.26
C GLU A 329 0.90 -1.91 4.54
N VAL A 330 1.56 -2.52 5.51
CA VAL A 330 1.95 -1.88 6.77
C VAL A 330 3.16 -0.96 6.57
N LEU A 331 4.17 -1.40 5.82
CA LEU A 331 5.36 -0.60 5.51
C LEU A 331 5.03 0.62 4.63
N LEU A 332 3.98 0.55 3.81
CA LEU A 332 3.46 1.71 3.08
C LEU A 332 2.92 2.85 3.95
N ARG A 333 2.80 2.65 5.27
CA ARG A 333 2.31 3.67 6.20
C ARG A 333 3.48 4.55 6.66
N PRO A 334 3.39 5.88 6.51
CA PRO A 334 4.45 6.79 6.93
C PRO A 334 4.87 6.58 8.38
N GLY A 335 6.18 6.55 8.64
CA GLY A 335 6.78 6.42 9.98
C GLY A 335 6.78 5.01 10.56
N VAL A 336 6.12 4.02 9.95
CA VAL A 336 6.11 2.65 10.49
C VAL A 336 7.49 1.99 10.39
N GLU A 337 8.18 2.19 9.27
CA GLU A 337 9.53 1.68 9.06
C GLU A 337 10.51 2.27 10.09
N ASP A 338 10.52 3.60 10.25
CA ASP A 338 11.33 4.30 11.25
C ASP A 338 11.10 3.75 12.68
N MET A 339 9.83 3.49 13.02
CA MET A 339 9.46 2.91 14.33
C MET A 339 10.04 1.50 14.50
N ILE A 340 9.99 0.65 13.47
CA ILE A 340 10.56 -0.70 13.49
C ILE A 340 12.09 -0.63 13.63
N GLU A 341 12.76 0.23 12.86
CA GLU A 341 14.22 0.38 12.88
C GLU A 341 14.74 0.91 14.21
N SER A 342 13.96 1.75 14.89
CA SER A 342 14.32 2.27 16.22
C SER A 342 14.36 1.19 17.32
N SER A 343 13.80 0.01 17.07
CA SER A 343 13.77 -1.10 18.02
C SER A 343 15.04 -1.96 17.94
N ALA A 344 16.12 -1.49 18.57
CA ALA A 344 17.32 -2.30 18.76
C ALA A 344 17.23 -3.09 20.09
N PRO A 345 17.66 -4.36 20.12
CA PRO A 345 17.89 -5.08 21.38
C PRO A 345 18.82 -4.26 22.28
N SER A 346 18.31 -3.85 23.45
CA SER A 346 19.01 -2.99 24.40
C SER A 346 18.98 -3.65 25.77
N PRO A 347 19.99 -4.49 26.10
CA PRO A 347 20.01 -5.17 27.38
C PRO A 347 20.02 -4.14 28.51
N SER A 348 19.11 -4.31 29.45
CA SER A 348 18.93 -3.41 30.59
C SER A 348 18.92 -4.21 31.88
N THR A 349 19.39 -3.59 32.97
CA THR A 349 19.31 -4.18 34.31
C THR A 349 17.85 -4.28 34.80
N LEU A 350 16.97 -3.41 34.28
CA LEU A 350 15.53 -3.43 34.56
C LEU A 350 14.76 -3.90 33.33
N LEU A 351 14.13 -5.08 33.42
CA LEU A 351 13.38 -5.70 32.34
C LEU A 351 11.94 -5.15 32.25
N THR A 352 11.78 -3.96 31.67
CA THR A 352 10.45 -3.38 31.37
C THR A 352 9.94 -3.71 29.97
N ASP A 353 10.84 -4.10 29.06
CA ASP A 353 10.52 -4.42 27.68
C ASP A 353 11.07 -5.81 27.28
N VAL A 354 10.46 -6.43 26.28
CA VAL A 354 10.92 -7.72 25.74
C VAL A 354 12.36 -7.62 25.26
N TRP A 355 12.75 -6.51 24.61
CA TRP A 355 14.09 -6.28 24.07
C TRP A 355 15.18 -6.09 25.13
N HIS A 356 14.83 -5.92 26.41
CA HIS A 356 15.81 -5.85 27.49
C HIS A 356 16.35 -7.23 27.89
N GLY A 357 15.70 -8.31 27.47
CA GLY A 357 16.16 -9.67 27.72
C GLY A 357 17.45 -9.98 26.96
N THR A 358 18.40 -10.62 27.63
CA THR A 358 19.70 -11.00 27.02
C THR A 358 19.55 -11.96 25.84
N TYR A 359 18.50 -12.79 25.85
CA TYR A 359 18.20 -13.75 24.78
C TYR A 359 18.15 -13.13 23.38
N TRP A 360 17.64 -11.90 23.24
CA TRP A 360 17.51 -11.24 21.94
C TRP A 360 18.82 -10.76 21.36
N LYS A 361 19.78 -10.43 22.23
CA LYS A 361 21.14 -10.05 21.83
C LYS A 361 21.95 -11.27 21.39
N ASP A 362 21.67 -12.42 21.99
CA ASP A 362 22.39 -13.66 21.73
C ASP A 362 21.59 -14.60 20.80
N PHE A 363 20.55 -14.08 20.13
CA PHE A 363 19.69 -14.90 19.28
C PHE A 363 20.47 -15.29 18.01
N PRO A 364 20.76 -16.59 17.80
CA PRO A 364 21.64 -17.01 16.72
C PRO A 364 21.00 -16.77 15.35
N GLY A 365 21.75 -16.16 14.43
CA GLY A 365 21.38 -16.01 13.03
C GLY A 365 22.02 -17.09 12.13
N SER A 366 21.63 -17.14 10.85
CA SER A 366 22.25 -18.01 9.85
C SER A 366 23.66 -17.50 9.50
N GLY A 367 24.64 -17.79 10.36
CA GLY A 367 26.05 -17.37 10.18
C GLY A 367 26.41 -16.05 10.85
N GLU A 368 25.55 -15.51 11.73
CA GLU A 368 25.75 -14.25 12.45
C GLU A 368 25.66 -14.45 13.96
N ASP A 369 26.41 -13.63 14.71
CA ASP A 369 26.45 -13.66 16.17
C ASP A 369 25.13 -13.20 16.80
N ASN A 370 24.38 -12.31 16.14
CA ASN A 370 23.07 -11.83 16.57
C ASN A 370 22.15 -11.56 15.37
N PHE A 371 21.03 -12.30 15.29
CA PHE A 371 20.03 -12.07 14.25
C PHE A 371 19.40 -10.67 14.31
N PHE A 372 19.25 -10.03 15.47
CA PHE A 372 18.60 -8.71 15.54
C PHE A 372 19.58 -7.53 15.41
N ASP A 373 20.84 -7.80 15.04
CA ASP A 373 21.80 -6.77 14.63
C ASP A 373 21.67 -6.53 13.11
N ASN A 374 20.62 -5.78 12.75
CA ASN A 374 20.18 -5.66 11.36
C ASN A 374 21.16 -4.82 10.51
N PRO A 375 21.53 -5.26 9.30
CA PRO A 375 22.18 -4.40 8.32
C PRO A 375 21.30 -3.19 7.96
N LYS A 376 21.91 -2.06 7.56
CA LYS A 376 21.20 -0.81 7.24
C LYS A 376 20.10 -0.89 6.17
N ASP A 377 20.09 -1.94 5.36
CA ASP A 377 19.14 -2.09 4.24
C ASP A 377 18.20 -3.29 4.45
N GLU A 378 18.05 -3.78 5.69
CA GLU A 378 17.29 -4.99 6.01
C GLU A 378 16.51 -4.81 7.32
N LEU A 379 15.22 -5.16 7.32
CA LEU A 379 14.42 -5.25 8.53
C LEU A 379 14.35 -6.70 8.99
N ARG A 380 14.65 -6.94 10.28
CA ARG A 380 14.45 -8.25 10.90
C ARG A 380 13.41 -8.14 12.01
N LEU A 381 12.31 -8.86 11.78
CA LEU A 381 11.08 -8.70 12.54
C LEU A 381 10.92 -9.84 13.55
N CYS A 382 10.64 -9.48 14.80
CA CYS A 382 10.18 -10.42 15.81
C CYS A 382 8.65 -10.36 15.92
N MET A 383 8.00 -11.44 15.48
CA MET A 383 6.54 -11.57 15.50
C MET A 383 6.09 -12.46 16.66
N LEU A 384 5.17 -11.95 17.49
CA LEU A 384 4.56 -12.72 18.57
C LEU A 384 3.20 -13.28 18.13
N LEU A 385 3.09 -14.60 18.07
CA LEU A 385 1.88 -15.32 17.66
C LEU A 385 0.91 -15.52 18.83
N TYR A 386 -0.34 -15.16 18.58
CA TYR A 386 -1.49 -15.41 19.45
C TYR A 386 -2.51 -16.30 18.75
N HIS A 387 -3.24 -17.06 19.57
CA HIS A 387 -4.34 -17.90 19.13
C HIS A 387 -5.45 -17.88 20.18
N ASP A 388 -6.68 -17.61 19.74
CA ASP A 388 -7.85 -17.58 20.64
C ASP A 388 -9.11 -18.07 19.92
N PHE A 389 -10.06 -18.55 20.71
CA PHE A 389 -11.39 -18.98 20.28
C PHE A 389 -12.47 -18.13 20.92
N PHE A 390 -13.42 -17.67 20.11
CA PHE A 390 -14.50 -16.83 20.60
C PHE A 390 -15.83 -17.16 19.95
N ASN A 391 -16.91 -16.75 20.61
CA ASN A 391 -18.25 -16.87 20.06
C ASN A 391 -18.60 -15.67 19.18
N PRO A 392 -18.71 -15.84 17.84
CA PRO A 392 -19.00 -14.72 16.94
C PRO A 392 -20.42 -14.18 17.12
N LEU A 393 -21.30 -14.92 17.81
CA LEU A 393 -22.69 -14.52 18.08
C LEU A 393 -22.87 -13.86 19.45
N HIS A 394 -21.78 -13.62 20.18
CA HIS A 394 -21.73 -13.14 21.57
C HIS A 394 -22.28 -14.16 22.58
N ASN A 395 -21.74 -14.12 23.80
CA ASN A 395 -22.14 -15.00 24.90
C ASN A 395 -23.42 -14.50 25.58
N LYS A 396 -24.57 -14.68 24.93
CA LYS A 396 -25.90 -14.45 25.52
C LYS A 396 -26.41 -15.75 26.14
N THR A 397 -27.07 -15.67 27.30
CA THR A 397 -27.56 -16.83 28.09
C THR A 397 -28.44 -17.81 27.31
N ALA A 398 -29.19 -17.33 26.31
CA ALA A 398 -30.01 -18.14 25.40
C ALA A 398 -29.50 -18.12 23.93
N GLY A 399 -28.26 -17.69 23.72
CA GLY A 399 -27.63 -17.58 22.40
C GLY A 399 -27.09 -18.92 21.91
N LYS A 400 -26.99 -19.08 20.58
CA LYS A 400 -26.33 -20.24 19.99
C LYS A 400 -24.85 -20.22 20.38
N LEU A 401 -24.38 -21.30 21.00
CA LEU A 401 -22.96 -21.53 21.22
C LEU A 401 -22.31 -21.92 19.89
N ARG A 402 -21.45 -21.03 19.42
CA ARG A 402 -20.55 -21.24 18.28
C ARG A 402 -19.18 -20.79 18.75
N SER A 403 -18.14 -21.50 18.31
CA SER A 403 -16.77 -21.09 18.52
C SER A 403 -16.07 -21.03 17.17
N ILE A 404 -15.35 -19.93 16.92
CA ILE A 404 -14.43 -19.76 15.80
C ILE A 404 -13.09 -19.33 16.37
N GLY A 405 -12.01 -19.75 15.72
CA GLY A 405 -10.66 -19.38 16.15
C GLY A 405 -10.05 -18.33 15.25
N CYS A 406 -9.07 -17.61 15.77
CA CYS A 406 -8.17 -16.81 14.95
C CYS A 406 -6.72 -16.97 15.41
N PHE A 407 -5.82 -16.90 14.44
CA PHE A 407 -4.41 -16.66 14.69
C PHE A 407 -4.11 -15.21 14.31
N TYR A 408 -3.45 -14.49 15.20
CA TYR A 408 -2.96 -13.15 14.91
C TYR A 408 -1.54 -12.99 15.44
N MET A 409 -0.75 -12.13 14.79
CA MET A 409 0.59 -11.79 15.25
C MET A 409 0.70 -10.29 15.50
N VAL A 410 1.58 -9.92 16.42
CA VAL A 410 1.97 -8.53 16.65
C VAL A 410 3.48 -8.39 16.45
N CYS A 411 3.90 -7.24 15.92
CA CYS A 411 5.30 -6.94 15.68
C CYS A 411 5.92 -6.35 16.95
N LEU A 412 6.88 -7.06 17.56
CA LEU A 412 7.55 -6.61 18.78
C LEU A 412 8.54 -5.47 18.52
N ASN A 413 8.94 -5.27 17.27
CA ASN A 413 9.75 -4.13 16.83
C ASN A 413 9.00 -2.79 16.90
N LEU A 414 7.68 -2.79 17.10
CA LEU A 414 6.95 -1.55 17.33
C LEU A 414 7.14 -1.05 18.77
N PRO A 415 7.01 0.28 19.01
CA PRO A 415 6.96 0.84 20.35
C PRO A 415 5.93 0.14 21.23
N PRO A 416 6.19 -0.05 22.55
CA PRO A 416 5.32 -0.84 23.43
C PRO A 416 3.85 -0.45 23.39
N GLU A 417 3.55 0.84 23.22
CA GLU A 417 2.19 1.39 23.17
C GLU A 417 1.44 1.01 21.87
N LEU A 418 2.17 0.70 20.80
CA LEU A 418 1.63 0.43 19.46
C LEU A 418 1.58 -1.05 19.10
N ARG A 419 2.32 -1.92 19.79
CA ARG A 419 2.38 -3.37 19.50
C ARG A 419 1.00 -4.02 19.43
N TYR A 420 0.08 -3.61 20.30
CA TYR A 420 -1.27 -4.18 20.40
C TYR A 420 -2.33 -3.33 19.69
N ASP A 421 -1.96 -2.30 18.94
CA ASP A 421 -2.93 -1.60 18.09
C ASP A 421 -3.44 -2.57 17.03
N THR A 422 -4.75 -2.81 17.04
CA THR A 422 -5.46 -3.62 16.05
C THR A 422 -5.23 -3.18 14.60
N SER A 423 -4.79 -1.94 14.37
CA SER A 423 -4.43 -1.45 13.05
C SER A 423 -3.08 -1.96 12.53
N LEU A 424 -2.19 -2.34 13.43
CA LEU A 424 -0.84 -2.87 13.18
C LEU A 424 -0.72 -4.35 13.54
N ALA A 425 -1.80 -4.97 14.05
CA ALA A 425 -1.86 -6.42 14.24
C ALA A 425 -2.07 -7.15 12.90
N TYR A 426 -1.38 -8.26 12.72
CA TYR A 426 -1.53 -9.16 11.58
C TYR A 426 -2.57 -10.23 11.88
N LEU A 427 -3.68 -10.28 11.16
CA LEU A 427 -4.63 -11.40 11.24
C LEU A 427 -4.16 -12.54 10.34
N ALA A 428 -3.30 -13.41 10.86
CA ALA A 428 -2.73 -14.52 10.11
C ALA A 428 -3.81 -15.46 9.56
N SER A 429 -4.78 -15.89 10.37
CA SER A 429 -5.83 -16.77 9.88
C SER A 429 -7.10 -16.85 10.71
N ILE A 430 -8.14 -17.43 10.11
CA ILE A 430 -9.44 -17.71 10.73
C ILE A 430 -9.72 -19.20 10.68
N VAL A 431 -9.89 -19.80 11.86
CA VAL A 431 -10.21 -21.22 12.06
C VAL A 431 -11.73 -21.40 12.07
N PRO A 432 -12.30 -22.26 11.21
CA PRO A 432 -13.74 -22.43 11.12
C PRO A 432 -14.31 -23.16 12.33
N GLY A 433 -15.48 -22.70 12.77
CA GLY A 433 -16.30 -23.38 13.77
C GLY A 433 -17.00 -24.65 13.24
N PRO A 434 -18.00 -25.18 13.97
CA PRO A 434 -18.79 -24.53 15.01
C PRO A 434 -18.28 -24.70 16.45
N SER A 435 -17.25 -25.51 16.66
CA SER A 435 -16.66 -25.82 17.97
C SER A 435 -15.16 -25.69 17.88
N GLU A 436 -14.51 -25.57 19.04
CA GLU A 436 -13.06 -25.58 19.12
C GLU A 436 -12.51 -26.91 18.60
N PRO A 437 -11.48 -26.88 17.73
CA PRO A 437 -10.76 -28.08 17.30
C PRO A 437 -9.99 -28.69 18.47
N SER A 438 -9.69 -30.00 18.38
CA SER A 438 -8.75 -30.64 19.30
C SER A 438 -7.34 -30.09 19.12
N MET A 439 -6.45 -30.33 20.09
CA MET A 439 -5.05 -29.89 20.02
C MET A 439 -4.33 -30.42 18.77
N GLU A 440 -4.62 -31.65 18.35
CA GLU A 440 -4.06 -32.25 17.14
C GLU A 440 -4.61 -31.57 15.88
N ALA A 441 -5.88 -31.20 15.89
CA ALA A 441 -6.51 -30.49 14.79
C ALA A 441 -6.00 -29.04 14.67
N VAL A 442 -5.65 -28.37 15.79
CA VAL A 442 -5.02 -27.03 15.79
C VAL A 442 -3.73 -27.02 14.96
N GLN A 443 -2.93 -28.09 15.03
CA GLN A 443 -1.68 -28.20 14.26
C GLN A 443 -1.92 -28.10 12.74
N SER A 444 -3.05 -28.61 12.25
CA SER A 444 -3.40 -28.50 10.82
C SER A 444 -3.58 -27.05 10.39
N PHE A 445 -4.07 -26.18 11.29
CA PHE A 445 -4.30 -24.76 11.03
C PHE A 445 -3.06 -23.89 11.24
N ILE A 446 -2.13 -24.31 12.10
CA ILE A 446 -0.85 -23.60 12.29
C ILE A 446 0.09 -23.85 11.11
N ARG A 447 0.01 -25.02 10.47
CA ARG A 447 0.96 -25.43 9.44
C ARG A 447 1.14 -24.41 8.29
N PRO A 448 0.08 -23.84 7.67
CA PRO A 448 0.25 -22.80 6.65
C PRO A 448 1.02 -21.57 7.15
N ILE A 449 0.80 -21.17 8.41
CA ILE A 449 1.51 -20.05 9.05
C ILE A 449 2.98 -20.42 9.24
N ALA A 450 3.28 -21.60 9.76
CA ALA A 450 4.65 -22.06 10.01
C ALA A 450 5.45 -22.23 8.71
N ASP A 451 4.85 -22.82 7.66
CA ASP A 451 5.45 -22.98 6.34
C ASP A 451 5.77 -21.60 5.72
N GLU A 452 4.89 -20.61 5.92
CA GLU A 452 5.11 -19.22 5.52
C GLU A 452 6.24 -18.56 6.30
N MET A 453 6.23 -18.60 7.63
CA MET A 453 7.27 -17.99 8.45
C MET A 453 8.65 -18.61 8.19
N THR A 454 8.72 -19.92 7.94
CA THR A 454 9.97 -20.62 7.62
C THR A 454 10.57 -20.11 6.30
N ARG A 455 9.72 -19.92 5.28
CA ARG A 455 10.14 -19.38 3.97
C ARG A 455 10.60 -17.92 4.07
N LEU A 456 9.99 -17.14 4.97
CA LEU A 456 10.33 -15.74 5.21
C LEU A 456 11.55 -15.54 6.12
N TYR A 457 11.89 -16.53 6.93
CA TYR A 457 13.06 -16.45 7.81
C TYR A 457 14.38 -16.44 7.04
N ASN A 458 14.47 -17.23 5.95
CA ASN A 458 15.65 -17.27 5.07
C ASN A 458 15.23 -17.81 3.69
N PRO A 459 15.44 -17.07 2.57
CA PRO A 459 16.24 -15.84 2.45
C PRO A 459 15.50 -14.54 2.76
N GLY A 460 14.20 -14.59 3.07
CA GLY A 460 13.38 -13.39 3.25
C GLY A 460 12.75 -12.89 1.95
N ILE A 461 12.27 -11.65 1.96
CA ILE A 461 11.57 -11.01 0.84
C ILE A 461 12.05 -9.58 0.63
N TRP A 462 11.92 -9.09 -0.59
CA TRP A 462 12.14 -7.68 -0.92
C TRP A 462 10.80 -7.00 -1.14
N VAL A 463 10.45 -6.03 -0.28
CA VAL A 463 9.29 -5.16 -0.50
C VAL A 463 9.76 -3.94 -1.30
N SER A 464 9.16 -3.73 -2.48
CA SER A 464 9.58 -2.69 -3.43
C SER A 464 8.81 -1.39 -3.34
#